data_AF-A0A9E0LZG1-F1
#
_entry.id   AF-A0A9E0LZG1-F1
#
_cell.length_a   1.000
_cell.length_b   1.000
_cell.length_c   1.000
_cell.angle_alpha   90.00
_cell.angle_beta   90.00
_cell.angle_gamma   90.00
#
_symmetry.space_group_name_H-M   'P 1'
#
loop_
_entity.id
_entity.type
_entity.pdbx_description
1 polymer ?
#
loop_
_entity_poly.entity_id
_entity_poly.type
_entity_poly.pdbx_seq_one_letter_code
_entity_poly.pdbx_strand_id
1 'polypeptide(L)'
;MDCQRPLTTDRDRPRPVRRERERRSCAVATLALLATLAASPPAATAASHRLSQGLPFSDVPAASAQLSPDGHFAVYIHDATVDEARELWSVRVAGGAPVRLSGPLPGSVTVDSFAISADSQRVVYTVAQETAGQVELYSIPIAGPEGSWTQLNGELPAGGDVLSLKISPDSTRVVYVADQQANDVFDAWTVPIAGGTPIRLRPFVTLAGSGVLDTPSGPSISPDSERVVFHANFSDLDYWELWSARVDGTGGIVQLTEATAASHN
;
A
#
# COMPACT_ATOMS: atom_id res chain seq x y z
N MET A 1 68.93 30.85 41.54
CA MET A 1 70.23 30.88 42.23
C MET A 1 70.69 29.43 42.29
N ASP A 2 71.35 28.97 41.23
CA ASP A 2 72.82 28.84 41.10
C ASP A 2 73.20 27.38 41.38
N CYS A 3 74.16 26.72 40.74
CA CYS A 3 74.92 26.94 39.52
C CYS A 3 75.70 25.62 39.26
N GLN A 4 76.08 25.40 37.99
CA GLN A 4 77.34 24.77 37.53
C GLN A 4 77.55 23.23 37.49
N ARG A 5 77.94 22.80 36.27
CA ARG A 5 78.69 21.59 35.87
C ARG A 5 80.18 21.70 36.26
N PRO A 6 80.98 20.61 36.24
CA PRO A 6 81.96 20.38 35.12
C PRO A 6 82.18 18.87 34.77
N LEU A 7 82.35 18.46 33.51
CA LEU A 7 83.56 18.32 32.65
C LEU A 7 84.57 17.18 32.96
N THR A 8 84.51 16.14 32.10
CA THR A 8 85.58 15.43 31.33
C THR A 8 86.83 14.79 31.98
N THR A 9 87.13 13.55 31.56
CA THR A 9 88.38 13.03 30.88
C THR A 9 88.32 11.49 30.86
N ASP A 10 88.10 10.80 29.73
CA ASP A 10 88.98 10.36 28.61
C ASP A 10 90.13 9.37 28.96
N ARG A 11 90.24 8.36 28.08
CA ARG A 11 91.25 7.28 27.90
C ARG A 11 91.01 6.02 28.75
N ASP A 12 90.98 4.79 28.21
CA ASP A 12 91.92 4.23 27.24
C ASP A 12 91.39 2.94 26.56
N ARG A 13 92.01 2.59 25.43
CA ARG A 13 91.55 1.69 24.34
C ARG A 13 91.68 0.18 24.63
N PRO A 14 90.99 -0.65 23.80
CA PRO A 14 91.63 -1.85 23.27
C PRO A 14 91.62 -1.98 21.73
N ARG A 15 92.55 -2.84 21.29
CA ARG A 15 93.06 -3.17 19.95
C ARG A 15 92.07 -3.97 19.05
N PRO A 16 92.38 -4.16 17.75
CA PRO A 16 91.41 -4.13 16.65
C PRO A 16 90.88 -5.51 16.25
N VAL A 17 89.67 -5.54 15.68
CA VAL A 17 89.16 -6.69 14.91
C VAL A 17 88.54 -6.17 13.61
N ARG A 18 88.94 -6.82 12.52
CA ARG A 18 88.53 -6.63 11.12
C ARG A 18 87.03 -6.34 10.97
N ARG A 19 86.67 -5.33 10.17
CA ARG A 19 85.36 -5.24 9.53
C ARG A 19 85.52 -5.16 8.02
N GLU A 20 84.95 -6.14 7.35
CA GLU A 20 84.74 -6.28 5.91
C GLU A 20 84.30 -4.94 5.27
N ARG A 21 84.89 -4.59 4.13
CA ARG A 21 84.34 -3.57 3.23
C ARG A 21 83.22 -4.22 2.41
N GLU A 22 81.98 -4.05 2.84
CA GLU A 22 80.83 -4.37 1.99
C GLU A 22 80.46 -3.17 1.11
N ARG A 23 80.52 -3.40 -0.20
CA ARG A 23 80.13 -2.46 -1.24
C ARG A 23 78.61 -2.28 -1.19
N ARG A 24 78.13 -1.06 -0.96
CA ARG A 24 76.72 -0.71 -1.10
C ARG A 24 76.33 -0.73 -2.58
N SER A 25 75.68 -1.79 -3.04
CA SER A 25 74.93 -1.79 -4.29
C SER A 25 73.54 -1.24 -4.04
N CYS A 26 73.20 -0.11 -4.67
CA CYS A 26 71.82 0.37 -4.76
C CYS A 26 71.02 -0.57 -5.69
N ALA A 27 70.21 -1.46 -5.12
CA ALA A 27 69.17 -2.15 -5.86
C ALA A 27 67.91 -1.28 -5.85
N VAL A 28 67.51 -0.78 -7.02
CA VAL A 28 66.20 -0.16 -7.24
C VAL A 28 65.17 -1.29 -7.22
N ALA A 29 64.33 -1.34 -6.19
CA ALA A 29 63.22 -2.28 -6.14
C ALA A 29 62.07 -1.76 -7.02
N THR A 30 61.89 -2.34 -8.19
CA THR A 30 60.73 -2.08 -9.05
C THR A 30 59.51 -2.78 -8.43
N LEU A 31 58.59 -2.02 -7.85
CA LEU A 31 57.27 -2.53 -7.49
C LEU A 31 56.50 -2.80 -8.80
N ALA A 32 56.33 -4.07 -9.17
CA ALA A 32 55.36 -4.45 -10.17
C ALA A 32 53.96 -4.35 -9.54
N LEU A 33 53.23 -3.29 -9.86
CA LEU A 33 51.81 -3.17 -9.51
C LEU A 33 51.03 -4.15 -10.41
N LEU A 34 50.72 -5.34 -9.89
CA LEU A 34 49.73 -6.22 -10.51
C LEU A 34 48.37 -5.55 -10.36
N ALA A 35 47.93 -4.83 -11.39
CA ALA A 35 46.54 -4.42 -11.50
C ALA A 35 45.71 -5.70 -11.67
N THR A 36 45.10 -6.19 -10.59
CA THR A 36 43.98 -7.12 -10.72
C THR A 36 42.88 -6.37 -11.45
N LEU A 37 42.66 -6.71 -12.73
CA LEU A 37 41.45 -6.33 -13.42
C LEU A 37 40.31 -6.99 -12.61
N ALA A 38 39.65 -6.23 -11.74
CA ALA A 38 38.38 -6.66 -11.19
C ALA A 38 37.46 -6.77 -12.41
N ALA A 39 37.23 -7.98 -12.89
CA ALA A 39 36.18 -8.21 -13.87
C ALA A 39 34.92 -7.63 -13.26
N SER A 40 34.34 -6.61 -13.90
CA SER A 40 33.01 -6.13 -13.53
C SER A 40 32.12 -7.37 -13.42
N PRO A 41 31.30 -7.51 -12.35
CA PRO A 41 30.34 -8.61 -12.30
C PRO A 41 29.58 -8.59 -13.64
N PRO A 42 29.37 -9.77 -14.27
CA PRO A 42 28.61 -9.80 -15.52
C PRO A 42 27.33 -9.03 -15.27
N ALA A 43 27.01 -8.08 -16.17
CA ALA A 43 25.76 -7.34 -16.08
C ALA A 43 24.67 -8.36 -15.85
N ALA A 44 24.00 -8.30 -14.69
CA ALA A 44 22.91 -9.21 -14.39
C ALA A 44 21.92 -9.07 -15.54
N THR A 45 21.81 -10.10 -16.37
CA THR A 45 20.80 -10.14 -17.41
C THR A 45 19.47 -10.13 -16.69
N ALA A 46 18.80 -8.98 -16.69
CA ALA A 46 17.47 -8.85 -16.15
C ALA A 46 16.57 -9.82 -16.94
N ALA A 47 16.22 -10.94 -16.33
CA ALA A 47 15.23 -11.84 -16.89
C ALA A 47 13.86 -11.22 -16.65
N SER A 48 13.12 -10.92 -17.72
CA SER A 48 11.72 -10.55 -17.60
C SER A 48 10.87 -11.81 -17.47
N HIS A 49 9.95 -11.83 -16.51
CA HIS A 49 8.96 -12.90 -16.36
C HIS A 49 7.58 -12.34 -16.71
N ARG A 50 6.87 -13.01 -17.64
CA ARG A 50 5.48 -12.65 -17.94
C ARG A 50 4.61 -13.17 -16.80
N LEU A 51 4.17 -12.26 -15.93
CA LEU A 51 3.34 -12.61 -14.77
C LEU A 51 1.93 -13.12 -15.16
N SER A 52 1.45 -12.77 -16.36
CA SER A 52 0.21 -13.30 -16.96
C SER A 52 0.43 -14.52 -17.88
N GLN A 53 1.51 -15.28 -17.70
CA GLN A 53 1.81 -16.43 -18.55
C GLN A 53 0.65 -17.42 -18.56
N GLY A 54 0.17 -17.78 -19.76
CA GLY A 54 -0.96 -18.70 -19.96
C GLY A 54 -2.33 -18.02 -20.11
N LEU A 55 -2.41 -16.69 -19.99
CA LEU A 55 -3.64 -15.91 -20.15
C LEU A 55 -3.62 -15.20 -21.54
N PRO A 56 -4.49 -15.57 -22.50
CA PRO A 56 -4.32 -15.20 -23.91
C PRO A 56 -4.93 -13.84 -24.33
N PHE A 57 -5.92 -13.32 -23.61
CA PHE A 57 -6.57 -12.02 -23.87
C PHE A 57 -5.93 -10.93 -23.01
N SER A 58 -5.76 -9.71 -23.53
CA SER A 58 -5.15 -8.59 -22.78
C SER A 58 -5.34 -7.27 -23.54
N ASP A 59 -6.58 -6.87 -23.79
CA ASP A 59 -6.86 -5.46 -24.14
C ASP A 59 -7.00 -4.58 -22.89
N VAL A 60 -7.02 -5.21 -21.69
CA VAL A 60 -7.10 -4.53 -20.40
C VAL A 60 -5.89 -3.61 -20.21
N PRO A 61 -6.10 -2.30 -19.97
CA PRO A 61 -5.01 -1.36 -19.78
C PRO A 61 -4.10 -1.76 -18.60
N ALA A 62 -2.78 -1.66 -18.79
CA ALA A 62 -1.77 -1.94 -17.75
C ALA A 62 -1.90 -1.08 -16.49
N ALA A 63 -2.64 0.04 -16.56
CA ALA A 63 -2.97 0.92 -15.43
C ALA A 63 -3.80 0.22 -14.32
N SER A 64 -4.25 -1.01 -14.56
CA SER A 64 -5.02 -1.82 -13.61
C SER A 64 -4.17 -2.76 -12.74
N ALA A 65 -2.84 -2.63 -12.73
CA ALA A 65 -1.93 -3.43 -11.90
C ALA A 65 -1.31 -2.61 -10.76
N GLN A 66 -1.19 -3.22 -9.57
CA GLN A 66 -0.53 -2.67 -8.38
C GLN A 66 0.44 -3.71 -7.78
N LEU A 67 1.57 -3.23 -7.25
CA LEU A 67 2.42 -4.05 -6.39
C LEU A 67 1.92 -3.98 -4.95
N SER A 68 2.00 -5.09 -4.22
CA SER A 68 1.84 -5.05 -2.77
C SER A 68 2.90 -4.15 -2.13
N PRO A 69 2.63 -3.49 -1.00
CA PRO A 69 3.59 -2.64 -0.31
C PRO A 69 4.94 -3.31 0.00
N ASP A 70 4.93 -4.62 0.29
CA ASP A 70 6.14 -5.42 0.52
C ASP A 70 6.85 -5.87 -0.78
N GLY A 71 6.26 -5.60 -1.95
CA GLY A 71 6.78 -5.95 -3.27
C GLY A 71 6.72 -7.43 -3.63
N HIS A 72 6.08 -8.29 -2.82
CA HIS A 72 6.05 -9.73 -3.08
C HIS A 72 4.95 -10.15 -4.06
N PHE A 73 3.87 -9.39 -4.19
CA PHE A 73 2.73 -9.69 -5.05
C PHE A 73 2.48 -8.57 -6.06
N ALA A 74 2.03 -8.96 -7.26
CA ALA A 74 1.37 -8.08 -8.20
C ALA A 74 -0.11 -8.46 -8.23
N VAL A 75 -0.99 -7.49 -8.03
CA VAL A 75 -2.44 -7.63 -8.14
C VAL A 75 -2.90 -6.85 -9.37
N TYR A 76 -3.69 -7.46 -10.25
CA TYR A 76 -4.04 -6.87 -11.53
C TYR A 76 -5.41 -7.34 -12.04
N ILE A 77 -6.03 -6.51 -12.88
CA ILE A 77 -7.27 -6.86 -13.57
C ILE A 77 -6.94 -7.54 -14.91
N HIS A 78 -7.67 -8.60 -15.25
CA HIS A 78 -7.44 -9.36 -16.47
C HIS A 78 -8.70 -10.14 -16.89
N ASP A 79 -8.96 -10.23 -18.19
CA ASP A 79 -10.07 -10.97 -18.81
C ASP A 79 -9.61 -12.33 -19.34
N ALA A 80 -8.93 -13.09 -18.49
CA ALA A 80 -8.16 -14.24 -18.95
C ALA A 80 -9.01 -15.39 -19.49
N THR A 81 -10.26 -15.51 -19.00
CA THR A 81 -11.10 -16.70 -19.21
C THR A 81 -12.30 -16.46 -20.11
N VAL A 82 -12.92 -15.29 -20.00
CA VAL A 82 -14.04 -14.83 -20.81
C VAL A 82 -13.73 -13.40 -21.25
N ASP A 83 -13.83 -13.15 -22.55
CA ASP A 83 -13.62 -11.82 -23.12
C ASP A 83 -14.55 -10.80 -22.44
N GLU A 84 -14.02 -9.61 -22.14
CA GLU A 84 -14.70 -8.55 -21.39
C GLU A 84 -15.09 -8.88 -19.92
N ALA A 85 -14.82 -10.09 -19.42
CA ALA A 85 -15.00 -10.44 -18.01
C ALA A 85 -13.72 -10.12 -17.23
N ARG A 86 -13.59 -8.88 -16.76
CA ARG A 86 -12.36 -8.36 -16.17
C ARG A 86 -12.25 -8.71 -14.70
N GLU A 87 -11.61 -9.84 -14.42
CA GLU A 87 -11.45 -10.43 -13.09
C GLU A 87 -10.22 -9.87 -12.36
N LEU A 88 -10.19 -10.01 -11.03
CA LEU A 88 -9.04 -9.63 -10.22
C LEU A 88 -8.12 -10.83 -10.01
N TRP A 89 -6.83 -10.63 -10.22
CA TRP A 89 -5.79 -11.67 -10.13
C TRP A 89 -4.66 -11.23 -9.22
N SER A 90 -3.99 -12.20 -8.60
CA SER A 90 -2.77 -12.00 -7.81
C SER A 90 -1.71 -13.03 -8.18
N VAL A 91 -0.44 -12.61 -8.21
CA VAL A 91 0.70 -13.48 -8.52
C VAL A 91 1.93 -13.00 -7.78
N ARG A 92 2.81 -13.95 -7.39
CA ARG A 92 4.11 -13.59 -6.82
C ARG A 92 4.97 -12.89 -7.87
N VAL A 93 5.58 -11.76 -7.50
CA VAL A 93 6.47 -11.00 -8.38
C VAL A 93 7.68 -11.82 -8.82
N ALA A 94 8.17 -12.71 -7.95
CA ALA A 94 9.25 -13.64 -8.25
C ALA A 94 8.87 -14.74 -9.27
N GLY A 95 7.60 -14.80 -9.69
CA GLY A 95 7.04 -15.84 -10.55
C GLY A 95 6.23 -16.89 -9.77
N GLY A 96 5.35 -17.59 -10.49
CA GLY A 96 4.42 -18.58 -9.94
C GLY A 96 3.13 -18.64 -10.75
N ALA A 97 2.20 -19.50 -10.33
CA ALA A 97 0.86 -19.54 -10.91
C ALA A 97 0.02 -18.37 -10.37
N PRO A 98 -0.62 -17.56 -11.23
CA PRO A 98 -1.60 -16.57 -10.80
C PRO A 98 -2.82 -17.22 -10.13
N VAL A 99 -3.39 -16.52 -9.15
CA VAL A 99 -4.62 -16.90 -8.45
C VAL A 99 -5.69 -15.87 -8.77
N ARG A 100 -6.88 -16.32 -9.17
CA ARG A 100 -8.04 -15.46 -9.38
C ARG A 100 -8.69 -15.14 -8.03
N LEU A 101 -8.71 -13.86 -7.68
CA LEU A 101 -9.19 -13.37 -6.39
C LEU A 101 -10.71 -13.11 -6.39
N SER A 102 -11.28 -12.64 -7.49
CA SER A 102 -12.72 -12.35 -7.60
C SER A 102 -13.58 -13.57 -7.92
N GLY A 103 -12.96 -14.72 -8.22
CA GLY A 103 -13.67 -15.85 -8.81
C GLY A 103 -14.09 -15.59 -10.27
N PRO A 104 -14.84 -16.53 -10.88
CA PRO A 104 -15.32 -16.38 -12.24
C PRO A 104 -16.38 -15.29 -12.31
N LEU A 105 -16.20 -14.36 -13.23
CA LEU A 105 -17.20 -13.31 -13.50
C LEU A 105 -17.99 -13.65 -14.77
N PRO A 106 -19.31 -13.35 -14.82
CA PRO A 106 -20.06 -13.37 -16.07
C PRO A 106 -19.44 -12.40 -17.09
N GLY A 107 -19.61 -12.69 -18.39
CA GLY A 107 -19.23 -11.74 -19.45
C GLY A 107 -19.89 -10.37 -19.22
N SER A 108 -19.16 -9.29 -19.48
CA SER A 108 -19.48 -7.87 -19.18
C SER A 108 -19.35 -7.41 -17.72
N VAL A 109 -19.13 -8.31 -16.76
CA VAL A 109 -18.84 -7.90 -15.37
C VAL A 109 -17.35 -7.62 -15.22
N THR A 110 -17.04 -6.47 -14.61
CA THR A 110 -15.68 -5.99 -14.37
C THR A 110 -15.51 -5.68 -12.89
N VAL A 111 -14.34 -5.97 -12.33
CA VAL A 111 -13.94 -5.42 -11.03
C VAL A 111 -13.74 -3.91 -11.17
N ASP A 112 -14.57 -3.12 -10.49
CA ASP A 112 -14.61 -1.66 -10.64
C ASP A 112 -13.43 -0.99 -9.97
N SER A 113 -13.06 -1.46 -8.78
CA SER A 113 -11.94 -0.92 -8.02
C SER A 113 -11.34 -1.97 -7.09
N PHE A 114 -10.07 -1.79 -6.74
CA PHE A 114 -9.43 -2.57 -5.68
C PHE A 114 -8.35 -1.76 -4.94
N ALA A 115 -8.05 -2.18 -3.72
CA ALA A 115 -6.96 -1.67 -2.90
C ALA A 115 -6.24 -2.82 -2.19
N ILE A 116 -4.93 -2.69 -2.05
CA ILE A 116 -4.09 -3.60 -1.26
C ILE A 116 -3.88 -3.00 0.13
N SER A 117 -4.08 -3.80 1.17
CA SER A 117 -3.79 -3.43 2.56
C SER A 117 -2.31 -3.09 2.77
N ALA A 118 -2.02 -2.19 3.70
CA ALA A 118 -0.65 -1.71 3.94
C ALA A 118 0.28 -2.83 4.45
N ASP A 119 -0.26 -3.81 5.17
CA ASP A 119 0.45 -5.02 5.62
C ASP A 119 0.65 -6.08 4.53
N SER A 120 0.20 -5.79 3.30
CA SER A 120 0.28 -6.69 2.14
C SER A 120 -0.44 -8.03 2.33
N GLN A 121 -1.39 -8.16 3.27
CA GLN A 121 -2.03 -9.45 3.55
C GLN A 121 -3.36 -9.66 2.82
N ARG A 122 -4.07 -8.56 2.52
CA ARG A 122 -5.41 -8.59 1.92
C ARG A 122 -5.57 -7.64 0.75
N VAL A 123 -6.50 -8.01 -0.12
CA VAL A 123 -7.04 -7.15 -1.17
C VAL A 123 -8.51 -6.90 -0.84
N VAL A 124 -8.96 -5.66 -1.00
CA VAL A 124 -10.36 -5.24 -0.90
C VAL A 124 -10.77 -4.74 -2.27
N TYR A 125 -11.92 -5.17 -2.77
CA TYR A 125 -12.35 -4.87 -4.13
C TYR A 125 -13.87 -4.71 -4.25
N THR A 126 -14.30 -3.99 -5.27
CA THR A 126 -15.72 -3.82 -5.61
C THR A 126 -16.04 -4.44 -6.96
N VAL A 127 -17.17 -5.15 -7.03
CA VAL A 127 -17.64 -5.83 -8.24
C VAL A 127 -19.10 -6.23 -8.07
N ALA A 128 -19.84 -6.33 -9.18
CA ALA A 128 -21.18 -6.92 -9.21
C ALA A 128 -21.11 -8.44 -9.50
N GLN A 129 -20.57 -9.22 -8.55
CA GLN A 129 -20.32 -10.66 -8.77
C GLN A 129 -21.48 -11.57 -8.35
N GLU A 130 -22.33 -11.14 -7.41
CA GLU A 130 -23.48 -11.93 -6.93
C GLU A 130 -24.80 -11.43 -7.51
N THR A 131 -25.00 -10.11 -7.53
CA THR A 131 -26.20 -9.48 -8.08
C THR A 131 -25.85 -8.63 -9.30
N ALA A 132 -26.41 -8.97 -10.46
CA ALA A 132 -26.14 -8.24 -11.69
C ALA A 132 -26.55 -6.77 -11.59
N GLY A 133 -25.60 -5.87 -11.85
CA GLY A 133 -25.81 -4.42 -11.79
C GLY A 133 -25.84 -3.82 -10.39
N GLN A 134 -25.45 -4.59 -9.36
CA GLN A 134 -25.31 -4.12 -7.99
C GLN A 134 -23.87 -4.33 -7.54
N VAL A 135 -23.14 -3.24 -7.32
CA VAL A 135 -21.72 -3.25 -6.95
C VAL A 135 -21.59 -3.54 -5.47
N GLU A 136 -20.97 -4.66 -5.12
CA GLU A 136 -20.74 -5.06 -3.73
C GLU A 136 -19.25 -4.98 -3.37
N LEU A 137 -18.94 -5.00 -2.08
CA LEU A 137 -17.59 -4.87 -1.52
C LEU A 137 -17.12 -6.19 -0.91
N TYR A 138 -15.94 -6.64 -1.30
CA TYR A 138 -15.37 -7.90 -0.84
C TYR A 138 -13.94 -7.72 -0.34
N SER A 139 -13.49 -8.65 0.51
CA SER A 139 -12.08 -8.76 0.90
C SER A 139 -11.61 -10.21 0.93
N ILE A 140 -10.38 -10.42 0.48
CA ILE A 140 -9.75 -11.73 0.32
C ILE A 140 -8.27 -11.67 0.68
N PRO A 141 -7.65 -12.75 1.21
CA PRO A 141 -6.20 -12.81 1.34
C PRO A 141 -5.51 -12.64 -0.02
N ILE A 142 -4.42 -11.87 -0.08
CA ILE A 142 -3.73 -11.54 -1.34
C ILE A 142 -3.19 -12.77 -2.05
N ALA A 143 -2.89 -13.84 -1.30
CA ALA A 143 -2.40 -15.11 -1.81
C ALA A 143 -3.54 -16.08 -2.21
N GLY A 144 -4.80 -15.67 -2.03
CA GLY A 144 -5.97 -16.55 -2.12
C GLY A 144 -6.11 -17.50 -0.91
N PRO A 145 -6.75 -18.68 -1.07
CA PRO A 145 -7.17 -19.27 -2.34
C PRO A 145 -8.40 -18.58 -2.94
N GLU A 146 -8.63 -18.80 -4.23
CA GLU A 146 -9.89 -18.46 -4.89
C GLU A 146 -11.10 -19.01 -4.11
N GLY A 147 -12.18 -18.23 -4.02
CA GLY A 147 -13.40 -18.61 -3.29
C GLY A 147 -13.38 -18.29 -1.79
N SER A 148 -12.27 -17.73 -1.27
CA SER A 148 -12.14 -17.35 0.14
C SER A 148 -12.46 -15.89 0.44
N TRP A 149 -13.07 -15.17 -0.50
CA TRP A 149 -13.52 -13.80 -0.27
C TRP A 149 -14.62 -13.72 0.78
N THR A 150 -14.68 -12.58 1.45
CA THR A 150 -15.68 -12.23 2.45
C THR A 150 -16.36 -10.95 2.01
N GLN A 151 -17.68 -10.97 1.85
CA GLN A 151 -18.45 -9.76 1.60
C GLN A 151 -18.39 -8.85 2.85
N LEU A 152 -18.15 -7.57 2.63
CA LEU A 152 -17.89 -6.58 3.67
C LEU A 152 -19.05 -5.61 3.88
N ASN A 153 -19.85 -5.33 2.86
CA ASN A 153 -21.09 -4.57 3.03
C ASN A 153 -22.23 -5.48 3.53
N GLY A 154 -23.27 -4.87 4.10
CA GLY A 154 -24.52 -5.59 4.37
C GLY A 154 -25.38 -5.71 3.10
N GLU A 155 -26.54 -6.34 3.23
CA GLU A 155 -27.53 -6.43 2.16
C GLU A 155 -27.84 -5.04 1.59
N LEU A 156 -27.76 -4.92 0.27
CA LEU A 156 -28.06 -3.70 -0.45
C LEU A 156 -29.52 -3.73 -0.93
N PRO A 157 -30.27 -2.63 -0.82
CA PRO A 157 -31.60 -2.54 -1.43
C PRO A 157 -31.49 -2.64 -2.97
N ALA A 158 -32.61 -2.89 -3.63
CA ALA A 158 -32.64 -2.86 -5.10
C ALA A 158 -32.19 -1.50 -5.64
N GLY A 159 -31.22 -1.53 -6.55
CA GLY A 159 -30.56 -0.34 -7.11
C GLY A 159 -29.38 0.18 -6.29
N GLY A 160 -29.20 -0.31 -5.06
CA GLY A 160 -28.12 0.15 -4.20
C GLY A 160 -26.76 -0.46 -4.54
N ASP A 161 -25.70 0.30 -4.28
CA ASP A 161 -24.32 0.10 -4.65
C ASP A 161 -23.33 0.55 -3.57
N VAL A 162 -22.15 -0.06 -3.57
CA VAL A 162 -20.95 0.50 -2.94
C VAL A 162 -20.23 1.41 -3.93
N LEU A 163 -20.03 2.67 -3.56
CA LEU A 163 -19.50 3.71 -4.45
C LEU A 163 -17.99 3.91 -4.31
N SER A 164 -17.47 3.85 -3.08
CA SER A 164 -16.05 4.07 -2.80
C SER A 164 -15.59 3.33 -1.55
N LEU A 165 -14.30 3.01 -1.49
CA LEU A 165 -13.67 2.31 -0.37
C LEU A 165 -12.30 2.90 -0.03
N LYS A 166 -11.91 2.77 1.24
CA LYS A 166 -10.56 3.03 1.78
C LYS A 166 -10.21 1.98 2.84
N ILE A 167 -8.98 1.48 2.80
CA ILE A 167 -8.42 0.65 3.87
C ILE A 167 -7.74 1.57 4.89
N SER A 168 -7.94 1.33 6.18
CA SER A 168 -7.24 2.07 7.24
C SER A 168 -5.73 1.80 7.18
N PRO A 169 -4.86 2.80 7.46
CA PRO A 169 -3.40 2.60 7.42
C PRO A 169 -2.87 1.43 8.27
N ASP A 170 -3.51 1.14 9.40
CA ASP A 170 -3.19 -0.01 10.26
C ASP A 170 -3.64 -1.37 9.69
N SER A 171 -4.27 -1.38 8.51
CA SER A 171 -4.80 -2.56 7.81
C SER A 171 -5.88 -3.32 8.58
N THR A 172 -6.56 -2.70 9.56
CA THR A 172 -7.57 -3.41 10.38
C THR A 172 -8.99 -3.24 9.88
N ARG A 173 -9.29 -2.16 9.16
CA ARG A 173 -10.66 -1.77 8.78
C ARG A 173 -10.76 -1.27 7.35
N VAL A 174 -11.98 -1.33 6.83
CA VAL A 174 -12.40 -0.69 5.59
C VAL A 174 -13.46 0.35 5.93
N VAL A 175 -13.27 1.56 5.42
CA VAL A 175 -14.31 2.59 5.37
C VAL A 175 -14.83 2.65 3.95
N TYR A 176 -16.14 2.67 3.76
CA TYR A 176 -16.74 2.72 2.44
C TYR A 176 -17.98 3.62 2.41
N VAL A 177 -18.36 4.09 1.23
CA VAL A 177 -19.62 4.82 0.99
C VAL A 177 -20.56 3.92 0.21
N ALA A 178 -21.79 3.78 0.69
CA ALA A 178 -22.83 2.98 0.05
C ALA A 178 -24.22 3.50 0.41
N ASP A 179 -25.20 3.20 -0.43
CA ASP A 179 -26.63 3.41 -0.17
C ASP A 179 -27.31 2.14 0.39
N GLN A 180 -26.58 1.46 1.28
CA GLN A 180 -26.94 0.19 1.91
C GLN A 180 -28.26 0.22 2.71
N GLN A 181 -28.78 1.41 3.06
CA GLN A 181 -30.05 1.50 3.80
C GLN A 181 -31.26 1.74 2.89
N ALA A 182 -31.07 2.48 1.80
CA ALA A 182 -32.07 2.83 0.81
C ALA A 182 -31.36 3.41 -0.42
N ASN A 183 -31.83 3.05 -1.63
CA ASN A 183 -31.30 3.57 -2.89
C ASN A 183 -31.20 5.11 -2.87
N ASP A 184 -30.12 5.66 -3.41
CA ASP A 184 -29.82 7.11 -3.45
C ASP A 184 -29.65 7.78 -2.06
N VAL A 185 -29.59 7.00 -0.96
CA VAL A 185 -29.29 7.50 0.39
C VAL A 185 -27.91 7.04 0.80
N PHE A 186 -26.90 7.81 0.42
CA PHE A 186 -25.50 7.48 0.68
C PHE A 186 -25.11 7.70 2.14
N ASP A 187 -24.36 6.76 2.68
CA ASP A 187 -23.72 6.87 3.99
C ASP A 187 -22.31 6.33 3.96
N ALA A 188 -21.49 6.84 4.87
CA ALA A 188 -20.21 6.24 5.20
C ALA A 188 -20.43 5.09 6.20
N TRP A 189 -19.68 4.02 6.02
CA TRP A 189 -19.71 2.81 6.83
C TRP A 189 -18.29 2.38 7.18
N THR A 190 -18.13 1.65 8.29
CA THR A 190 -16.87 0.98 8.62
C THR A 190 -17.09 -0.48 8.99
N VAL A 191 -16.17 -1.35 8.59
CA VAL A 191 -16.20 -2.79 8.88
C VAL A 191 -14.78 -3.31 9.08
N PRO A 192 -14.54 -4.32 9.94
CA PRO A 192 -13.25 -4.99 10.00
C PRO A 192 -12.87 -5.56 8.63
N ILE A 193 -11.60 -5.43 8.23
CA ILE A 193 -11.14 -5.86 6.89
C ILE A 193 -11.32 -7.36 6.65
N ALA A 194 -11.32 -8.15 7.72
CA ALA A 194 -11.50 -9.60 7.69
C ALA A 194 -12.97 -10.04 7.61
N GLY A 195 -13.91 -9.09 7.63
CA GLY A 195 -15.34 -9.35 7.77
C GLY A 195 -15.84 -9.10 9.19
N GLY A 196 -17.16 -8.91 9.31
CA GLY A 196 -17.82 -8.56 10.55
C GLY A 196 -19.09 -7.77 10.28
N THR A 197 -19.63 -7.11 11.30
CA THR A 197 -20.81 -6.26 11.15
C THR A 197 -20.39 -4.84 10.77
N PRO A 198 -20.86 -4.29 9.63
CA PRO A 198 -20.64 -2.90 9.29
C PRO A 198 -21.34 -1.95 10.26
N ILE A 199 -20.70 -0.85 10.58
CA ILE A 199 -21.21 0.21 11.44
C ILE A 199 -21.44 1.45 10.57
N ARG A 200 -22.68 1.95 10.56
CA ARG A 200 -23.05 3.18 9.87
C ARG A 200 -22.43 4.37 10.60
N LEU A 201 -21.67 5.19 9.89
CA LEU A 201 -21.08 6.41 10.42
C LEU A 201 -22.07 7.57 10.25
N ARG A 202 -23.12 7.55 11.08
CA ARG A 202 -24.13 8.62 11.15
C ARG A 202 -24.42 9.04 12.61
N PRO A 203 -24.69 10.34 12.89
CA PRO A 203 -25.21 10.78 14.19
C PRO A 203 -26.57 10.15 14.53
N PHE A 204 -26.93 10.15 15.82
CA PHE A 204 -28.23 9.60 16.26
C PHE A 204 -29.43 10.40 15.74
N VAL A 205 -29.28 11.73 15.62
CA VAL A 205 -30.29 12.63 15.08
C VAL A 205 -29.78 13.20 13.76
N THR A 206 -30.50 12.96 12.68
CA THR A 206 -30.20 13.52 11.35
C THR A 206 -31.48 13.94 10.64
N LEU A 207 -31.37 14.84 9.66
CA LEU A 207 -32.48 15.19 8.79
C LEU A 207 -32.89 14.02 7.89
N ALA A 208 -34.19 13.90 7.61
CA ALA A 208 -34.67 12.96 6.61
C ALA A 208 -34.15 13.36 5.23
N GLY A 209 -33.63 12.40 4.45
CA GLY A 209 -33.00 12.67 3.16
C GLY A 209 -31.55 13.18 3.24
N SER A 210 -30.97 13.31 4.44
CA SER A 210 -29.54 13.58 4.57
C SER A 210 -28.69 12.35 4.22
N GLY A 211 -27.44 12.59 3.84
CA GLY A 211 -26.48 11.58 3.44
C GLY A 211 -25.03 12.10 3.48
N VAL A 212 -24.13 11.25 3.01
CA VAL A 212 -22.72 11.55 2.80
C VAL A 212 -22.51 11.91 1.33
N LEU A 213 -21.72 12.95 1.07
CA LEU A 213 -21.34 13.32 -0.28
C LEU A 213 -20.33 12.30 -0.80
N ASP A 214 -20.70 11.60 -1.87
CA ASP A 214 -19.72 10.82 -2.62
C ASP A 214 -18.84 11.78 -3.44
N THR A 215 -17.54 11.72 -3.19
CA THR A 215 -16.53 12.50 -3.91
C THR A 215 -15.55 11.54 -4.55
N PRO A 216 -14.85 11.90 -5.63
CA PRO A 216 -13.83 11.01 -6.22
C PRO A 216 -12.75 10.55 -5.22
N SER A 217 -12.49 11.35 -4.17
CA SER A 217 -11.56 10.99 -3.10
C SER A 217 -12.18 10.09 -2.01
N GLY A 218 -13.51 10.06 -1.89
CA GLY A 218 -14.25 9.43 -0.81
C GLY A 218 -13.93 10.01 0.57
N PRO A 219 -14.29 9.30 1.65
CA PRO A 219 -13.84 9.61 3.02
C PRO A 219 -12.31 9.58 3.13
N SER A 220 -11.75 10.38 4.04
CA SER A 220 -10.31 10.40 4.32
C SER A 220 -10.02 9.84 5.70
N ILE A 221 -9.13 8.85 5.78
CA ILE A 221 -8.70 8.24 7.03
C ILE A 221 -7.40 8.90 7.49
N SER A 222 -7.36 9.31 8.75
CA SER A 222 -6.17 9.85 9.41
C SER A 222 -5.00 8.85 9.41
N PRO A 223 -3.74 9.30 9.33
CA PRO A 223 -2.57 8.41 9.27
C PRO A 223 -2.41 7.46 10.46
N ASP A 224 -2.90 7.85 11.64
CA ASP A 224 -2.91 7.02 12.86
C ASP A 224 -4.07 6.01 12.91
N SER A 225 -4.92 5.98 11.88
CA SER A 225 -6.11 5.13 11.78
C SER A 225 -7.17 5.40 12.85
N GLU A 226 -7.10 6.51 13.60
CA GLU A 226 -8.06 6.76 14.68
C GLU A 226 -9.36 7.36 14.17
N ARG A 227 -9.27 8.24 13.18
CA ARG A 227 -10.40 9.02 12.66
C ARG A 227 -10.57 8.94 11.15
N VAL A 228 -11.81 9.07 10.74
CA VAL A 228 -12.21 9.34 9.36
C VAL A 228 -12.90 10.70 9.31
N VAL A 229 -12.68 11.45 8.23
CA VAL A 229 -13.41 12.66 7.88
C VAL A 229 -14.13 12.52 6.55
N PHE A 230 -15.33 13.08 6.45
CA PHE A 230 -16.17 13.04 5.26
C PHE A 230 -17.14 14.21 5.23
N HIS A 231 -17.65 14.54 4.04
CA HIS A 231 -18.68 15.58 3.90
C HIS A 231 -20.07 14.97 4.02
N ALA A 232 -20.96 15.57 4.81
CA ALA A 232 -22.33 15.14 4.97
C ALA A 232 -23.25 16.33 5.25
N ASN A 233 -24.53 16.19 4.94
CA ASN A 233 -25.56 17.22 5.14
C ASN A 233 -26.54 16.81 6.26
N PHE A 234 -26.00 16.22 7.34
CA PHE A 234 -26.79 15.59 8.39
C PHE A 234 -27.62 16.57 9.22
N SER A 235 -27.13 17.80 9.42
CA SER A 235 -27.83 18.85 10.18
C SER A 235 -28.49 19.91 9.32
N ASP A 236 -28.10 20.02 8.05
CA ASP A 236 -28.65 21.01 7.11
C ASP A 236 -28.59 20.43 5.69
N LEU A 237 -29.75 20.21 5.05
CA LEU A 237 -29.80 19.57 3.72
C LEU A 237 -29.21 20.46 2.61
N ASP A 238 -29.13 21.77 2.83
CA ASP A 238 -28.65 22.72 1.83
C ASP A 238 -27.12 22.87 1.83
N TYR A 239 -26.44 22.31 2.84
CA TYR A 239 -24.99 22.46 3.01
C TYR A 239 -24.29 21.13 3.28
N TRP A 240 -23.14 20.96 2.61
CA TRP A 240 -22.20 19.89 2.94
C TRP A 240 -21.25 20.37 4.03
N GLU A 241 -21.36 19.73 5.19
CA GLU A 241 -20.53 20.03 6.37
C GLU A 241 -19.43 18.97 6.47
N LEU A 242 -18.31 19.31 7.09
CA LEU A 242 -17.27 18.34 7.40
C LEU A 242 -17.58 17.63 8.72
N TRP A 243 -17.58 16.29 8.69
CA TRP A 243 -17.83 15.44 9.85
C TRP A 243 -16.63 14.55 10.13
N SER A 244 -16.44 14.18 11.41
CA SER A 244 -15.43 13.24 11.86
C SER A 244 -16.03 12.16 12.75
N ALA A 245 -15.65 10.91 12.47
CA ALA A 245 -15.98 9.75 13.31
C ALA A 245 -14.70 8.99 13.66
N ARG A 246 -14.75 8.14 14.71
CA ARG A 246 -13.69 7.14 14.88
C ARG A 246 -13.79 6.11 13.77
N VAL A 247 -12.64 5.67 13.25
CA VAL A 247 -12.59 4.62 12.23
C VAL A 247 -13.21 3.33 12.74
N ASP A 248 -13.19 3.08 14.05
CA ASP A 248 -13.81 1.89 14.63
C ASP A 248 -15.33 1.95 14.78
N GLY A 249 -15.94 3.10 14.48
CA GLY A 249 -17.37 3.36 14.62
C GLY A 249 -17.81 3.69 16.05
N THR A 250 -16.87 3.79 17.01
CA THR A 250 -17.19 4.11 18.41
C THR A 250 -17.14 5.62 18.68
N GLY A 251 -17.67 6.05 19.84
CA GLY A 251 -17.48 7.42 20.34
C GLY A 251 -18.30 8.51 19.65
N GLY A 252 -19.27 8.14 18.80
CA GLY A 252 -20.13 9.10 18.10
C GLY A 252 -19.43 9.87 16.99
N ILE A 253 -20.15 10.80 16.38
CA ILE A 253 -19.68 11.59 15.23
C ILE A 253 -19.76 13.07 15.58
N VAL A 254 -18.73 13.80 15.18
CA VAL A 254 -18.52 15.20 15.50
C VAL A 254 -18.54 16.02 14.22
N GLN A 255 -19.36 17.06 14.19
CA GLN A 255 -19.32 18.09 13.15
C GLN A 255 -18.08 18.97 13.35
N LEU A 256 -17.30 19.18 12.31
CA LEU A 256 -16.06 19.99 12.33
C LEU A 256 -16.25 21.40 11.78
N THR A 257 -17.31 21.64 11.00
CA THR A 257 -17.65 22.95 10.42
C THR A 257 -19.08 23.31 10.79
N GLU A 258 -19.32 24.53 11.25
CA GLU A 258 -20.69 25.02 11.43
C GLU A 258 -21.41 25.15 10.08
N ALA A 259 -22.70 24.82 10.03
CA ALA A 259 -23.57 25.24 8.93
C ALA A 259 -23.73 26.76 8.96
N THR A 260 -22.77 27.50 8.40
CA THR A 260 -22.96 28.93 8.22
C THR A 260 -23.86 29.15 7.03
N ALA A 261 -25.13 29.47 7.28
CA ALA A 261 -26.04 30.00 6.27
C ALA A 261 -25.32 31.13 5.54
N ALA A 262 -25.09 30.98 4.24
CA ALA A 262 -24.68 32.10 3.42
C ALA A 262 -25.81 33.12 3.49
N SER A 263 -25.56 34.27 4.12
CA SER A 263 -26.43 35.43 3.98
C SER A 263 -26.46 35.79 2.49
N HIS A 264 -27.49 35.36 1.78
CA HIS A 264 -27.79 35.86 0.45
C HIS A 264 -28.04 37.37 0.55
N ASN A 265 -27.16 38.15 -0.05
CA ASN A 265 -27.42 39.51 -0.52
C ASN A 265 -27.43 39.49 -2.04
#